data_AF-A0A183VDU2-F1
#
_entry.id   AF-A0A183VDU2-F1
#
_cell.length_a   1.000
_cell.length_b   1.000
_cell.length_c   1.000
_cell.angle_alpha   90.00
_cell.angle_beta   90.00
_cell.angle_gamma   90.00
#
_symmetry.space_group_name_H-M   'P 1'
#
loop_
_entity.id
_entity.type
_entity.pdbx_description
1 polymer ?
#
loop_
_entity_poly.entity_id
_entity_poly.type
_entity_poly.pdbx_seq_one_letter_code
_entity_poly.pdbx_strand_id
1 'polypeptide(L)' 'MGEYDSIHNFAGIITRPQSSNLAIGRTEKKLIPDGSGGYKEALTVNVTLATDHRVVDGAVGAQWLKQFKDFLEKPHTMLL' A
#
# COMPACT_ATOMS: atom_id res chain seq x y z
N MET A 1 -9.31 1.91 9.38
CA MET A 1 -8.29 1.22 10.20
C MET A 1 -7.06 2.09 10.43
N GLY A 2 -6.47 2.73 9.42
CA GLY A 2 -5.33 3.64 9.60
C GLY A 2 -5.55 4.88 10.48
N GLU A 3 -6.79 5.17 10.87
CA GLU A 3 -7.14 6.19 11.88
C GLU A 3 -6.88 5.73 13.32
N TYR A 4 -6.85 4.41 13.56
CA TYR A 4 -6.58 3.84 14.88
C TYR A 4 -5.07 3.68 15.07
N ASP A 5 -4.54 4.37 16.07
CA ASP A 5 -3.10 4.51 16.33
C ASP A 5 -2.38 3.16 16.56
N SER A 6 -3.11 2.12 16.99
CA SER A 6 -2.55 0.79 17.29
C SER A 6 -2.42 -0.16 16.09
N ILE A 7 -2.87 0.22 14.89
CA ILE A 7 -2.96 -0.71 13.74
C ILE A 7 -2.04 -0.27 12.60
N HIS A 8 -0.86 -0.89 12.53
CA HIS A 8 0.13 -0.64 11.48
C HIS A 8 -0.10 -1.47 10.21
N ASN A 9 -0.64 -2.69 10.37
CA ASN A 9 -0.94 -3.62 9.27
C ASN A 9 -2.25 -4.34 9.57
N PHE A 10 -3.09 -4.52 8.55
CA PHE A 10 -4.33 -5.25 8.68
C PHE A 10 -4.65 -5.95 7.36
N ALA A 11 -4.92 -7.25 7.42
CA ALA A 11 -5.43 -8.00 6.28
C ALA A 11 -6.96 -8.06 6.37
N GLY A 12 -7.64 -7.30 5.52
CA GLY A 12 -9.09 -7.32 5.44
C GLY A 12 -9.62 -8.64 4.90
N ILE A 13 -10.76 -9.11 5.44
CA ILE A 13 -11.49 -10.24 4.86
C ILE A 13 -12.12 -9.78 3.54
N ILE A 14 -11.99 -10.61 2.51
CA ILE A 14 -12.62 -10.37 1.22
C ILE A 14 -14.11 -10.68 1.36
N THR A 15 -14.96 -9.70 1.11
CA THR A 15 -16.41 -9.87 1.10
C THR A 15 -16.89 -10.27 -0.28
N ARG A 16 -17.86 -11.19 -0.36
CA ARG A 16 -18.52 -11.48 -1.64
C ARG A 16 -19.42 -10.29 -2.03
N PRO A 17 -19.50 -9.90 -3.31
CA PRO A 17 -18.95 -10.57 -4.51
C PRO A 17 -17.54 -10.10 -4.93
N GLN A 18 -16.83 -9.30 -4.13
CA GLN A 18 -15.50 -8.81 -4.50
C GLN A 18 -14.44 -9.93 -4.46
N SER A 19 -13.40 -9.78 -5.27
CA SER A 19 -12.25 -10.71 -5.31
C SER A 19 -11.02 -10.17 -4.59
N SER A 20 -11.02 -8.90 -4.18
CA SER A 20 -9.90 -8.25 -3.50
C SER A 20 -10.38 -7.21 -2.49
N ASN A 21 -9.63 -7.03 -1.41
CA ASN A 21 -9.84 -5.99 -0.39
C ASN A 21 -8.51 -5.27 -0.12
N LEU A 22 -8.52 -3.94 -0.22
CA LEU A 22 -7.36 -3.09 0.05
C LEU A 22 -7.50 -2.45 1.43
N ALA A 23 -6.58 -2.79 2.33
CA ALA A 23 -6.48 -2.19 3.64
C ALA A 23 -5.29 -1.22 3.68
N ILE A 24 -5.58 0.03 4.02
CA ILE A 24 -4.57 1.08 4.21
C ILE A 24 -4.35 1.26 5.71
N GLY A 25 -3.11 1.09 6.13
CA GLY A 25 -2.65 1.32 7.49
C GLY A 25 -2.46 2.81 7.77
N ARG A 26 -1.89 3.10 8.94
CA ARG A 26 -1.56 4.45 9.35
C ARG A 26 -0.39 5.02 8.54
N THR A 27 -0.40 6.34 8.35
CA THR A 27 0.75 7.08 7.83
C THR A 27 1.69 7.43 8.98
N GLU A 28 2.96 7.05 8.84
CA GLU A 28 3.99 7.25 9.86
C GLU A 28 5.19 7.99 9.27
N LYS A 29 5.80 8.86 10.06
CA LYS A 29 7.06 9.49 9.68
C LYS A 29 8.20 8.54 10.01
N LYS A 30 8.98 8.17 8.99
CA LYS A 30 10.10 7.26 9.11
C LYS A 30 11.35 7.90 8.54
N LEU A 31 12.48 7.71 9.22
CA LEU A 31 13.78 8.07 8.69
C LEU A 31 14.18 7.05 7.62
N ILE A 32 14.34 7.51 6.39
CA ILE A 32 14.78 6.71 5.24
C ILE A 32 16.15 7.22 4.76
N PRO A 33 17.03 6.34 4.24
CA PRO A 33 18.31 6.77 3.69
C PRO A 33 18.12 7.73 2.51
N ASP A 34 18.89 8.80 2.45
CA ASP A 34 18.82 9.80 1.38
C ASP A 34 19.76 9.50 0.19
N GLY A 35 20.34 8.31 0.13
CA GLY A 35 21.26 7.89 -0.93
C GLY A 35 22.63 8.60 -0.92
N SER A 36 22.75 9.72 -0.22
CA SER A 36 23.95 10.54 -0.01
C SER A 36 24.74 10.19 1.26
N GLY A 37 24.34 9.12 1.97
CA GLY A 37 24.90 8.74 3.27
C GLY A 37 24.21 9.40 4.49
N GLY A 38 23.24 10.29 4.26
CA GLY A 38 22.36 10.85 5.28
C GLY A 38 21.02 10.12 5.42
N TYR A 39 20.19 10.59 6.37
CA TYR A 39 18.80 10.17 6.55
C TYR A 39 17.87 11.35 6.29
N LYS A 40 16.73 11.09 5.64
CA LYS A 40 15.64 12.05 5.48
C LYS A 40 14.37 11.51 6.13
N GLU A 41 13.53 12.40 6.64
CA GLU A 41 12.21 12.06 7.13
C GLU A 41 11.25 11.93 5.94
N ALA A 42 10.56 10.79 5.84
CA ALA A 42 9.54 10.55 4.83
C ALA A 42 8.25 10.02 5.47
N LEU A 43 7.12 10.40 4.89
CA LEU A 43 5.83 9.81 5.23
C LEU A 43 5.71 8.45 4.54
N THR A 44 5.56 7.40 5.33
CA THR A 44 5.39 6.03 4.87
C THR A 44 4.02 5.51 5.30
N VAL A 45 3.36 4.77 4.42
CA VAL A 45 2.08 4.10 4.71
C VAL A 45 2.20 2.63 4.34
N ASN A 46 1.65 1.76 5.18
CA ASN A 46 1.56 0.35 4.86
C ASN A 46 0.23 0.06 4.15
N VAL A 47 0.28 -0.72 3.08
CA VAL A 47 -0.90 -1.09 2.30
C VAL A 47 -0.91 -2.61 2.14
N THR A 48 -2.00 -3.24 2.54
CA THR A 48 -2.19 -4.69 2.47
C THR A 48 -3.32 -5.00 1.50
N LEU A 49 -3.04 -5.81 0.48
CA LEU A 49 -4.03 -6.30 -0.47
C LEU A 49 -4.35 -7.76 -0.17
N ALA A 50 -5.57 -8.04 0.27
CA ALA A 50 -6.10 -9.40 0.35
C ALA A 50 -6.74 -9.75 -1.00
N THR A 51 -6.41 -10.92 -1.56
CA THR A 51 -6.94 -11.38 -2.86
C THR A 51 -7.43 -12.82 -2.81
N ASP A 52 -8.46 -13.12 -3.60
CA ASP A 52 -8.88 -14.49 -3.88
C ASP A 52 -7.92 -15.07 -4.93
N HIS A 53 -7.01 -15.92 -4.46
CA HIS A 53 -5.92 -16.44 -5.28
C HIS A 53 -6.38 -17.37 -6.43
N ARG A 54 -7.67 -17.75 -6.45
CA ARG A 54 -8.28 -18.48 -7.56
C ARG A 54 -8.49 -17.59 -8.79
N VAL A 55 -8.58 -16.28 -8.58
CA VAL A 55 -8.88 -15.28 -9.62
C VAL A 55 -7.69 -14.36 -9.85
N VAL A 56 -6.94 -14.03 -8.80
CA VAL A 56 -5.78 -13.12 -8.87
C VAL A 56 -4.51 -13.86 -8.51
N ASP A 57 -3.57 -13.92 -9.45
CA ASP A 57 -2.24 -14.46 -9.17
C ASP A 57 -1.37 -13.47 -8.37
N GLY A 58 -0.47 -13.98 -7.54
CA GLY A 58 0.44 -13.16 -6.73
C GLY A 58 1.30 -12.20 -7.55
N ALA A 59 1.73 -12.58 -8.76
CA ALA A 59 2.49 -11.69 -9.63
C ALA A 59 1.62 -10.52 -10.13
N VAL A 60 0.36 -10.80 -10.48
CA VAL A 60 -0.60 -9.77 -10.91
C VAL A 60 -0.94 -8.84 -9.75
N GLY A 61 -1.14 -9.38 -8.54
CA GLY A 61 -1.37 -8.59 -7.33
C GLY A 61 -0.17 -7.68 -6.99
N ALA A 62 1.05 -8.19 -7.13
CA ALA A 62 2.27 -7.40 -6.93
C ALA A 62 2.43 -6.28 -7.97
N GLN A 63 2.14 -6.57 -9.24
CA GLN A 63 2.14 -5.56 -10.31
C GLN A 63 1.09 -4.46 -10.04
N TRP A 64 -0.09 -4.85 -9.60
CA TRP A 64 -1.15 -3.91 -9.23
C TRP A 64 -0.73 -3.01 -8.06
N LEU A 65 -0.16 -3.58 -6.99
CA LEU A 65 0.34 -2.82 -5.84
C LEU A 65 1.48 -1.87 -6.23
N LYS A 66 2.35 -2.26 -7.17
CA LYS A 66 3.40 -1.40 -7.70
C LYS A 66 2.83 -0.18 -8.42
N GLN A 67 1.87 -0.40 -9.33
CA GLN A 67 1.18 0.68 -10.04
C GLN A 67 0.44 1.61 -9.06
N PHE A 68 -0.27 1.03 -8.10
CA PHE A 68 -0.95 1.78 -7.03
C PHE A 68 0.02 2.67 -6.24
N LYS A 69 1.18 2.12 -5.85
CA LYS A 69 2.25 2.87 -5.20
C LYS A 69 2.74 4.02 -6.08
N ASP A 70 3.04 3.74 -7.35
CA ASP A 70 3.57 4.74 -8.29
C ASP A 70 2.59 5.90 -8.48
N PHE A 71 1.28 5.61 -8.57
CA PHE A 71 0.25 6.64 -8.68
C PHE A 71 0.18 7.53 -7.43
N LEU A 72 0.35 6.97 -6.23
CA LEU A 72 0.35 7.73 -4.98
C LEU A 72 1.63 8.55 -4.78
N GLU A 73 2.79 8.02 -5.15
CA GLU A 73 4.07 8.74 -5.07
C GLU A 73 4.18 9.84 -6.14
N LYS A 74 3.50 9.67 -7.27
CA LYS A 74 3.53 10.58 -8.43
C LYS A 74 2.11 10.93 -8.87
N PRO A 75 1.37 11.78 -8.13
CA PRO A 75 -0.04 12.05 -8.42
C PRO A 75 -0.32 12.61 -9.82
N HIS A 76 0.67 13.23 -10.47
CA HIS A 76 0.56 13.69 -11.87
C HIS A 76 0.31 12.55 -12.86
N THR A 77 0.72 11.32 -12.54
CA THR A 77 0.49 10.14 -13.39
C THR A 77 -0.99 9.71 -13.43
N MET A 78 -1.83 10.19 -12.51
CA MET A 78 -3.28 9.98 -12.54
C MET A 78 -4.03 10.97 -13.45
N LEU A 79 -3.37 12.04 -13.93
CA LEU A 79 -3.98 13.09 -14.76
C LEU A 79 -3.90 12.80 -16.27
N LEU A 80 -3.30 11.68 -16.66
CA LEU A 80 -3.22 11.17 -18.03
C LEU A 80 -4.52 10.47 -18.43
#